data_AF-A0A528A572-F1
#
_entry.id   AF-A0A528A572-F1
#
_cell.length_a   1.000
_cell.length_b   1.000
_cell.length_c   1.000
_cell.angle_alpha   90.00
_cell.angle_beta   90.00
_cell.angle_gamma   90.00
#
_symmetry.space_group_name_H-M   'P 1'
#
loop_
_entity.id
_entity.type
_entity.pdbx_description
1 polymer ?
#
loop_
_entity_poly.entity_id
_entity_poly.type
_entity_poly.pdbx_seq_one_letter_code
_entity_poly.pdbx_strand_id
1 'polypeptide(L)' 'MSYAFARRIAVALCLAALFAPAAHAGDVTFAIKNSHPNAMRVELYSQDRDYVWPGDDQDYYLSDGETKSIPL' A
#
# COMPACT_ATOMS: atom_id res chain seq x y z
N MET A 1 -2.02 29.10 39.72
CA MET A 1 -1.23 27.86 39.61
C MET A 1 -1.79 26.82 38.63
N SER A 2 -3.08 26.83 38.28
CA SER A 2 -3.71 25.79 37.44
C SER A 2 -3.23 25.73 35.97
N TYR A 3 -2.96 26.88 35.35
CA TYR A 3 -2.59 26.96 33.92
C TYR A 3 -1.23 26.35 33.58
N ALA A 4 -0.27 26.36 34.51
CA ALA A 4 1.05 25.77 34.30
C ALA A 4 0.98 24.25 34.23
N PHE A 5 0.07 23.65 35.01
CA PHE A 5 -0.15 22.21 35.03
C PHE A 5 -0.85 21.75 33.74
N ALA A 6 -1.90 22.45 33.33
CA ALA A 6 -2.60 22.20 32.07
C ALA A 6 -1.66 22.32 30.84
N ARG A 7 -0.78 23.32 30.82
CA ARG A 7 0.20 23.51 29.73
C ARG A 7 1.22 22.37 29.66
N ARG A 8 1.68 21.87 30.81
CA ARG A 8 2.60 20.72 30.86
C ARG A 8 1.95 19.44 30.36
N ILE A 9 0.69 19.20 30.71
CA ILE A 9 -0.09 18.07 30.21
C ILE A 9 -0.26 18.17 28.69
N ALA A 10 -0.61 19.34 28.16
CA ALA A 10 -0.77 19.54 26.73
C ALA A 10 0.54 19.28 25.96
N VAL A 11 1.68 19.76 26.47
CA VAL A 11 2.99 19.51 25.86
C VAL A 11 3.36 18.03 25.89
N ALA A 12 3.11 17.35 27.02
CA ALA A 12 3.36 15.92 27.14
C ALA A 12 2.50 15.11 26.16
N LEU A 13 1.23 15.49 25.98
CA LEU A 13 0.32 14.84 25.05
C LEU A 13 0.76 15.03 23.59
N CYS A 14 1.18 16.24 23.22
CA CYS A 14 1.73 16.53 21.89
C CYS A 14 3.01 15.74 21.61
N LEU A 15 3.93 15.63 22.58
CA LEU A 15 5.13 14.81 22.44
C LEU A 15 4.80 13.32 22.31
N ALA A 16 3.84 12.82 23.10
CA ALA A 16 3.42 11.42 23.03
C ALA A 16 2.79 11.06 21.67
N ALA A 17 2.07 12.00 21.05
CA ALA A 17 1.49 11.82 19.72
C ALA A 17 2.54 11.61 18.61
N LEU A 18 3.77 12.11 18.78
CA LEU A 18 4.87 11.89 17.83
C LEU A 18 5.38 10.43 17.83
N PHE A 19 5.11 9.69 18.90
CA PHE A 19 5.48 8.27 19.04
C PHE A 19 4.32 7.33 18.78
N ALA A 20 3.14 7.84 18.37
CA ALA A 20 2.05 7.00 17.96
C ALA A 20 2.45 6.25 16.67
N PRO A 21 2.30 4.92 16.60
CA PRO A 21 2.59 4.17 15.39
C PRO A 21 1.69 4.67 14.26
N ALA A 22 2.30 4.92 13.08
CA ALA A 22 1.55 5.24 11.89
C ALA A 22 0.70 4.02 11.50
N ALA A 23 -0.57 4.25 11.15
CA ALA A 23 -1.37 3.22 10.52
C ALA A 23 -0.77 2.92 9.14
N HIS A 24 -0.01 1.84 9.03
CA HIS A 24 0.44 1.33 7.75
C HIS A 24 -0.77 0.80 6.98
N ALA A 25 -0.89 1.17 5.70
CA ALA A 25 -1.86 0.54 4.82
C ALA A 25 -1.60 -0.98 4.84
N GLY A 26 -2.65 -1.78 4.98
CA GLY A 26 -2.50 -3.23 4.92
C GLY A 26 -2.06 -3.66 3.52
N ASP A 27 -1.12 -4.60 3.45
CA ASP A 27 -0.66 -5.16 2.18
C ASP A 27 -1.81 -5.91 1.51
N VAL A 28 -2.10 -5.58 0.24
CA VAL A 28 -3.13 -6.28 -0.54
C VAL A 28 -2.44 -7.16 -1.56
N THR A 29 -2.77 -8.46 -1.61
CA THR A 29 -2.24 -9.35 -2.64
C THR A 29 -3.30 -9.68 -3.67
N PHE A 30 -3.01 -9.37 -4.94
CA PHE A 30 -3.84 -9.79 -6.08
C PHE A 30 -3.38 -11.15 -6.57
N ALA A 31 -4.31 -12.09 -6.75
CA ALA A 31 -4.06 -13.37 -7.39
C ALA A 31 -4.74 -13.39 -8.77
N ILE A 32 -3.95 -13.40 -9.84
CA ILE A 32 -4.45 -13.33 -11.22
C ILE A 32 -4.13 -14.65 -11.92
N LYS A 33 -5.15 -15.31 -12.46
CA LYS A 33 -5.00 -16.55 -13.23
C LYS A 33 -5.19 -16.29 -14.72
N ASN A 34 -4.20 -16.66 -15.53
CA ASN A 34 -4.37 -16.77 -16.97
C ASN A 34 -5.16 -18.05 -17.30
N SER A 35 -6.38 -17.88 -17.82
CA SER A 35 -7.22 -19.00 -18.31
C SER A 35 -7.37 -18.99 -19.83
N HIS A 36 -6.52 -18.25 -20.52
CA HIS A 36 -6.44 -18.17 -21.98
C HIS A 36 -5.28 -19.04 -22.49
N PRO A 37 -5.40 -19.72 -23.64
CA PRO A 37 -4.34 -20.60 -24.20
C PRO A 37 -3.05 -19.87 -24.64
N ASN A 38 -2.97 -18.56 -24.47
CA ASN A 38 -1.82 -17.76 -24.89
C ASN A 38 -1.23 -17.08 -23.66
N ALA A 39 0.07 -16.78 -23.71
CA ALA A 39 0.70 -15.95 -22.70
C ALA A 39 0.06 -14.55 -22.64
N MET A 40 -0.06 -14.01 -21.43
CA MET A 40 -0.61 -12.70 -21.15
C MET A 40 0.44 -11.80 -20.52
N ARG A 41 0.34 -10.50 -20.80
CA ARG A 41 1.10 -9.44 -20.12
C ARG A 41 0.09 -8.55 -19.39
N VAL A 42 0.35 -8.25 -18.13
CA VAL A 42 -0.58 -7.54 -17.25
C VAL A 42 0.11 -6.36 -16.59
N GLU A 43 -0.54 -5.20 -16.65
CA GLU A 43 -0.24 -3.99 -15.88
C GLU A 43 -1.45 -3.65 -15.03
N LEU A 44 -1.22 -3.10 -13.84
CA LEU A 44 -2.27 -2.69 -12.93
C LEU A 44 -2.23 -1.18 -12.76
N TYR A 45 -3.34 -0.50 -13.01
CA TYR A 45 -3.44 0.96 -12.92
C TYR A 45 -4.23 1.34 -11.66
N SER A 46 -3.68 2.22 -10.83
CA SER A 46 -4.42 2.74 -9.67
C SER A 46 -5.59 3.59 -10.16
N GLN A 47 -6.75 3.47 -9.50
CA GLN A 47 -7.92 4.29 -9.85
C GLN A 47 -7.88 5.69 -9.21
N ASP A 48 -7.19 5.81 -8.07
CA ASP A 48 -7.16 6.96 -7.17
C ASP A 48 -5.79 7.65 -7.11
N ARG A 49 -4.75 7.00 -7.63
CA ARG A 49 -3.37 7.50 -7.68
C ARG A 49 -2.89 7.54 -9.11
N ASP A 50 -1.93 8.42 -9.38
CA ASP A 50 -1.16 8.39 -10.63
C ASP A 50 -0.01 7.38 -10.49
N TYR A 51 -0.36 6.09 -10.51
CA TYR A 51 0.58 4.99 -10.30
C TYR A 51 0.18 3.74 -11.08
N VAL A 52 1.18 3.06 -11.64
CA VAL A 52 1.04 1.79 -12.38
C VAL A 52 1.99 0.75 -11.80
N TRP A 53 1.53 -0.49 -11.64
CA TRP A 53 2.36 -1.63 -11.27
C TRP A 53 2.59 -2.56 -12.47
N PRO A 54 3.81 -3.09 -12.64
CA PRO A 54 5.00 -2.84 -11.82
C PRO A 54 5.61 -1.44 -12.05
N GLY A 55 5.27 -0.77 -13.15
CA GLY A 55 5.85 0.52 -13.54
C GLY A 55 7.08 0.38 -14.43
N ASP A 56 7.73 1.50 -14.74
CA ASP A 56 8.99 1.55 -15.50
C ASP A 56 8.98 0.79 -16.85
N ASP A 57 7.88 0.89 -17.60
CA ASP A 57 7.65 0.18 -18.88
C ASP A 57 7.74 -1.36 -18.79
N GLN A 58 7.54 -1.91 -17.59
CA GLN A 58 7.52 -3.35 -17.33
C GLN A 58 6.09 -3.86 -17.14
N ASP A 59 5.92 -5.17 -17.29
CA ASP A 59 4.67 -5.85 -16.99
C ASP A 59 4.85 -7.25 -16.40
N TYR A 60 3.77 -7.77 -15.84
CA TYR A 60 3.69 -9.13 -15.35
C TYR A 60 3.39 -10.08 -16.51
N TYR A 61 4.39 -10.86 -16.91
CA TYR A 61 4.20 -11.96 -17.85
C TYR A 61 3.58 -13.18 -17.15
N LEU A 62 2.49 -13.72 -17.70
CA LEU A 62 1.80 -14.92 -17.24
C LEU A 62 1.72 -15.93 -18.39
N SER A 63 2.27 -17.13 -18.17
CA SER A 63 2.17 -18.26 -19.10
C SER A 63 0.74 -18.82 -19.13
N ASP A 64 0.44 -19.69 -20.10
CA ASP A 64 -0.84 -20.42 -20.12
C ASP A 64 -1.05 -21.20 -18.81
N GLY A 65 -2.22 -21.02 -18.20
CA GLY A 65 -2.61 -21.65 -16.94
C GLY A 65 -1.96 -21.08 -15.68
N GLU A 66 -1.01 -20.13 -15.80
CA GLU A 66 -0.27 -19.59 -14.66
C GLU A 66 -1.18 -18.75 -13.74
N THR A 67 -0.99 -18.91 -12.42
CA THR A 67 -1.53 -17.98 -11.42
C THR A 67 -0.40 -17.19 -10.80
N LYS A 68 -0.48 -15.86 -10.88
CA LYS A 68 0.52 -14.93 -10.34
C LYS A 68 -0.04 -14.19 -9.13
N SER A 69 0.75 -14.14 -8.06
CA SER A 69 0.47 -13.34 -6.87
C SER A 69 1.27 -12.04 -6.92
N ILE A 70 0.58 -10.91 -6.79
CA ILE A 70 1.16 -9.58 -6.89
C ILE A 70 0.82 -8.81 -5.60
N PRO A 71 1.78 -8.62 -4.68
CA PRO A 71 1.58 -7.80 -3.49
C PRO A 71 1.67 -6.31 -3.84
N LEU A 72 0.66 -5.54 -3.43
CA LEU A 72 0.53 -4.09 -3.63
C LEU A 72 0.39 -3.34 -2.31
#